data_AF-A0A4R6BK27-F1
#
_entry.id   AF-A0A4R6BK27-F1
#
_cell.length_a   1.000
_cell.length_b   1.000
_cell.length_c   1.000
_cell.angle_alpha   90.00
_cell.angle_beta   90.00
_cell.angle_gamma   90.00
#
_symmetry.space_group_name_H-M   'P 1'
#
loop_
_entity.id
_entity.type
_entity.pdbx_description
1 polymer ?
#
loop_
_entity_poly.entity_id
_entity_poly.type
_entity_poly.pdbx_seq_one_letter_code
_entity_poly.pdbx_strand_id
1 'polypeptide(L)'
;MKTEARLEELQTDVSILQRKLSALSSLVYDRLESAETNAEAKWVERTPVAKKLYEETAEDLYLIATVISDISKSVDTIIEEKA
;
A
#
# COMPACT_ATOMS: atom_id res chain seq x y z
N MET A 1 13.85 19.32 27.99
CA MET A 1 13.95 17.88 28.33
C MET A 1 12.70 17.05 27.99
N LYS A 2 11.56 17.14 28.69
CA LYS A 2 10.40 16.24 28.40
C LYS A 2 9.82 16.37 26.99
N THR A 3 9.89 17.57 26.41
CA THR A 3 9.32 17.88 25.09
C THR A 3 10.24 17.47 23.94
N GLU A 4 11.56 17.52 24.14
CA GLU A 4 12.56 17.11 23.13
C GLU A 4 12.58 15.59 22.96
N ALA A 5 12.58 14.83 24.06
CA ALA A 5 12.48 13.38 24.01
C ALA A 5 11.20 12.90 23.30
N ARG A 6 10.08 13.60 23.51
CA ARG A 6 8.81 13.30 22.83
C ARG A 6 8.83 13.64 21.34
N LEU A 7 9.62 14.64 20.93
CA LEU A 7 9.79 14.98 19.52
C LEU A 7 10.63 13.92 18.79
N GLU A 8 11.71 13.44 19.43
CA GLU A 8 12.55 12.35 18.90
C GLU A 8 11.77 11.03 18.77
N GLU A 9 10.93 10.71 19.76
CA GLU A 9 10.01 9.57 19.69
C GLU A 9 9.04 9.69 18.50
N LEU A 10 8.41 10.87 18.32
CA LEU A 10 7.51 11.11 17.19
C LEU A 10 8.22 11.01 15.82
N GLN A 11 9.44 11.53 15.70
CA GLN A 11 10.23 11.39 14.47
C GLN A 11 10.56 9.93 14.17
N THR A 12 10.88 9.15 15.21
CA THR A 12 11.13 7.70 15.10
C THR A 12 9.87 6.98 14.62
N ASP A 13 8.72 7.27 15.24
CA ASP A 13 7.43 6.66 14.88
C ASP A 13 7.03 6.97 13.43
N VAL A 14 7.22 8.22 12.98
CA VAL A 14 6.96 8.64 11.60
C VAL A 14 7.88 7.91 10.61
N SER A 15 9.17 7.75 10.93
CA SER A 15 10.09 6.98 10.08
C SER A 15 9.70 5.50 9.99
N ILE A 16 9.26 4.90 11.10
CA ILE A 16 8.74 3.54 11.14
C ILE A 16 7.48 3.42 10.27
N LEU A 17 6.57 4.40 10.34
CA LEU A 17 5.37 4.44 9.50
C LEU A 17 5.72 4.50 8.02
N GLN A 18 6.68 5.34 7.62
CA GLN A 18 7.14 5.42 6.23
C GLN A 18 7.66 4.07 5.71
N ARG A 19 8.46 3.35 6.52
CA ARG A 19 8.94 2.00 6.17
C ARG A 19 7.82 0.98 6.03
N LYS A 20 6.82 1.02 6.93
CA LYS A 20 5.65 0.14 6.87
C LYS A 20 4.81 0.40 5.63
N LEU A 21 4.59 1.68 5.28
CA LEU A 21 3.86 2.08 4.07
C LEU A 21 4.59 1.62 2.81
N SER A 22 5.92 1.76 2.77
CA SER A 22 6.73 1.23 1.66
C SER A 22 6.59 -0.28 1.52
N ALA A 23 6.64 -1.04 2.62
CA ALA A 23 6.48 -2.50 2.58
C ALA A 23 5.07 -2.93 2.14
N LEU A 24 4.03 -2.22 2.62
CA LEU A 24 2.64 -2.46 2.21
C LEU A 24 2.44 -2.14 0.73
N SER A 25 3.04 -1.05 0.25
CA SER A 25 3.00 -0.66 -1.17
C SER A 25 3.57 -1.78 -2.05
N SER A 26 4.78 -2.27 -1.75
CA SER A 26 5.39 -3.39 -2.48
C SER A 26 4.51 -4.64 -2.47
N LEU A 27 3.98 -5.03 -1.30
CA LEU A 27 3.10 -6.19 -1.20
C LEU A 27 1.83 -6.05 -2.05
N VAL A 28 1.22 -4.86 -2.07
CA VAL A 28 0.00 -4.61 -2.85
C VAL A 28 0.30 -4.65 -4.35
N TYR A 29 1.43 -4.09 -4.79
CA TYR A 29 1.84 -4.19 -6.19
C TYR A 29 2.08 -5.63 -6.63
N ASP A 30 2.80 -6.44 -5.83
CA ASP A 30 3.02 -7.86 -6.14
C ASP A 30 1.70 -8.64 -6.25
N ARG A 31 0.73 -8.31 -5.37
CA ARG A 31 -0.60 -8.94 -5.38
C ARG A 31 -1.43 -8.50 -6.57
N LEU A 32 -1.32 -7.23 -6.97
CA LEU A 32 -2.03 -6.69 -8.12
C LEU A 32 -1.55 -7.35 -9.40
N GLU A 33 -0.23 -7.41 -9.61
CA GLU A 33 0.38 -8.11 -10.76
C GLU A 33 -0.07 -9.57 -10.83
N SER A 34 -0.12 -10.25 -9.67
CA SER A 34 -0.60 -11.62 -9.59
C SER A 34 -2.09 -11.75 -9.93
N ALA A 35 -2.93 -10.83 -9.46
CA ALA A 35 -4.37 -10.84 -9.74
C ALA A 35 -4.65 -10.59 -11.23
N GLU A 36 -3.99 -9.59 -11.83
CA GLU A 36 -4.11 -9.26 -13.25
C GLU A 36 -3.62 -10.40 -14.14
N THR A 37 -2.44 -10.96 -13.83
CA THR A 37 -1.88 -12.12 -14.56
C THR A 37 -2.84 -13.32 -14.52
N ASN A 38 -3.49 -13.58 -13.38
CA ASN A 38 -4.44 -14.67 -13.27
C ASN A 38 -5.75 -14.35 -13.99
N ALA A 39 -6.25 -13.11 -13.96
CA ALA A 39 -7.45 -12.71 -14.70
C ALA A 39 -7.32 -12.96 -16.21
N GLU A 40 -6.12 -12.79 -16.76
CA GLU A 40 -5.78 -13.04 -18.17
C GLU A 40 -5.42 -14.51 -18.47
N ALA A 41 -5.32 -15.37 -17.45
CA ALA A 41 -4.91 -16.75 -17.66
C ALA A 41 -6.00 -17.57 -18.36
N LYS A 42 -5.62 -18.33 -19.39
CA LYS A 42 -6.53 -19.15 -20.22
C LYS A 42 -7.42 -20.13 -19.44
N TRP A 43 -7.00 -20.57 -18.25
CA TRP A 43 -7.80 -21.45 -17.40
C TRP A 43 -8.89 -20.68 -16.62
N VAL A 44 -8.62 -19.43 -16.27
CA VAL A 44 -9.55 -18.49 -15.64
C VAL A 44 -10.59 -18.01 -16.64
N GLU A 45 -10.21 -17.76 -17.89
CA GLU A 45 -11.15 -17.39 -18.97
C GLU A 45 -12.27 -18.42 -19.17
N ARG A 46 -11.97 -19.69 -18.91
CA ARG A 46 -12.94 -20.80 -19.01
C ARG A 46 -13.85 -20.93 -17.78
N THR A 47 -13.61 -20.12 -16.75
CA THR A 47 -14.29 -20.16 -15.47
C THR A 47 -14.79 -18.76 -15.11
N PRO A 48 -16.00 -18.35 -15.54
CA PRO A 48 -16.51 -16.99 -15.35
C PRO A 48 -16.47 -16.49 -13.91
N VAL A 49 -16.70 -17.39 -12.95
CA VAL A 49 -16.62 -17.07 -11.51
C VAL A 49 -15.19 -16.73 -11.08
N ALA A 50 -14.20 -17.49 -11.55
CA ALA A 50 -12.79 -17.21 -11.23
C ALA A 50 -12.34 -15.90 -11.89
N LYS A 51 -12.77 -15.64 -13.13
CA LYS A 51 -12.46 -14.39 -13.83
C LYS A 51 -12.97 -13.18 -13.05
N LYS A 52 -14.25 -13.21 -12.68
CA LYS A 52 -14.88 -12.15 -11.89
C LYS A 52 -14.19 -11.96 -10.54
N LEU A 53 -13.80 -13.05 -9.87
CA LEU A 53 -13.08 -12.97 -8.60
C LEU A 53 -11.73 -12.24 -8.73
N TYR A 54 -10.95 -12.54 -9.78
CA TYR A 54 -9.66 -11.88 -9.99
C TYR A 54 -9.80 -10.41 -10.43
N GLU A 55 -10.83 -10.09 -11.22
CA GLU A 55 -11.18 -8.71 -11.57
C GLU A 55 -11.55 -7.90 -10.32
N GLU A 56 -12.47 -8.40 -9.48
CA GLU A 56 -12.84 -7.76 -8.19
C GLU A 56 -11.63 -7.64 -7.25
N THR A 57 -10.77 -8.65 -7.20
CA THR A 57 -9.53 -8.61 -6.40
C THR A 57 -8.58 -7.51 -6.88
N ALA A 58 -8.44 -7.34 -8.20
CA ALA A 58 -7.61 -6.27 -8.75
C ALA A 58 -8.18 -4.88 -8.41
N GLU A 59 -9.50 -4.69 -8.54
CA GLU A 59 -10.19 -3.45 -8.15
C GLU A 59 -9.96 -3.10 -6.66
N ASP A 60 -10.10 -4.07 -5.76
CA ASP A 60 -9.83 -3.89 -4.33
C ASP A 60 -8.37 -3.50 -4.08
N LEU A 61 -7.42 -4.13 -4.77
CA LEU A 61 -6.00 -3.83 -4.63
C LEU A 61 -5.64 -2.43 -5.16
N TYR A 62 -6.28 -1.97 -6.24
CA TYR A 62 -6.15 -0.60 -6.72
C TYR A 62 -6.63 0.42 -5.67
N LEU A 63 -7.75 0.16 -5.01
CA LEU A 63 -8.26 1.02 -3.94
C LEU A 63 -7.27 1.06 -2.76
N ILE A 64 -6.76 -0.09 -2.34
CA ILE A 64 -5.77 -0.17 -1.25
C ILE A 64 -4.48 0.56 -1.64
N ALA A 65 -3.98 0.39 -2.86
CA ALA A 65 -2.80 1.08 -3.36
C ALA A 65 -2.98 2.61 -3.31
N THR A 66 -4.16 3.09 -3.70
CA THR A 66 -4.51 4.52 -3.66
C THR A 66 -4.46 5.06 -2.24
N VAL A 67 -5.08 4.35 -1.29
CA VAL A 67 -5.07 4.74 0.14
C VAL A 67 -3.65 4.74 0.71
N ILE A 68 -2.83 3.72 0.41
CA ILE A 68 -1.43 3.69 0.83
C ILE A 68 -0.65 4.88 0.26
N SER A 69 -0.86 5.21 -1.01
CA SER A 69 -0.20 6.35 -1.66
C SER A 69 -0.56 7.67 -0.97
N ASP A 70 -1.84 7.89 -0.66
CA ASP A 70 -2.29 9.14 -0.04
C ASP A 70 -1.80 9.27 1.41
N ILE A 71 -1.76 8.17 2.16
CA ILE A 71 -1.14 8.17 3.50
C ILE A 71 0.36 8.41 3.40
N SER A 72 1.04 7.82 2.42
CA SER A 72 2.48 8.02 2.22
C SER A 72 2.82 9.48 1.95
N LYS A 73 2.08 10.15 1.04
CA LYS A 73 2.22 11.59 0.80
C LYS A 73 2.02 12.40 2.07
N SER A 74 1.02 12.05 2.88
CA SER A 74 0.77 12.74 4.16
C SER A 74 1.92 12.55 5.16
N VAL A 75 2.49 11.35 5.23
CA VAL A 75 3.67 11.06 6.06
C VAL A 75 4.90 11.81 5.56
N ASP A 76 5.14 11.84 4.25
CA ASP A 76 6.26 12.56 3.65
C ASP A 76 6.15 14.08 3.92
N THR A 77 4.94 14.67 3.81
CA THR A 77 4.71 16.07 4.19
C THR A 77 5.04 16.33 5.67
N ILE A 78 4.63 15.42 6.58
CA ILE A 78 4.97 15.56 8.01
C ILE A 78 6.48 15.50 8.23
N ILE A 79 7.21 14.69 7.47
CA ILE A 79 8.68 14.61 7.55
C ILE A 79 9.31 15.91 7.04
N GLU A 80 8.88 16.40 5.87
CA GLU A 80 9.40 17.61 5.24
C GLU A 80 9.15 18.87 6.09
N GLU A 81 7.97 19.00 6.70
CA GLU A 81 7.64 20.12 7.60
C GLU A 81 8.37 20.07 8.96
N LYS A 82 9.03 18.94 9.29
CA LYS A 82 9.74 18.71 10.55
C LYS A 82 11.26 18.58 10.38
N ALA A 83 11.77 18.60 9.15
CA ALA A 83 13.19 18.62 8.80
C ALA A 83 13.76 20.04 8.85
#